data_AF-A0A6I5CEN9-F1
#
_entry.id   AF-A0A6I5CEN9-F1
#
_cell.length_a   1.000
_cell.length_b   1.000
_cell.length_c   1.000
_cell.angle_alpha   90.00
_cell.angle_beta   90.00
_cell.angle_gamma   90.00
#
_symmetry.space_group_name_H-M   'P 1'
#
loop_
_entity.id
_entity.type
_entity.pdbx_description
1 polymer ?
#
loop_
_entity_poly.entity_id
_entity_poly.type
_entity_poly.pdbx_seq_one_letter_code
_entity_poly.pdbx_strand_id
1 'polypeptide(L)'
;RLIGVVGASGDKNVRGLLEAFEPIFTEVVVTRNSSHRAMDADELAAIAVEVFGEERVQVEPRLPDALEAAITLAEEEGEFAGGGVLVTGSVITVGEARLLLGRG
;
A
#
# COMPACT_ATOMS: atom_id res chain seq x y z
N ARG A 1 -3.92 11.54 8.95
CA ARG A 1 -2.87 10.56 8.60
C ARG A 1 -3.19 9.97 7.22
N LEU A 2 -2.21 9.73 6.34
CA LEU A 2 -2.47 9.12 5.02
C LEU A 2 -1.68 7.81 4.89
N ILE A 3 -2.39 6.70 4.75
CA ILE A 3 -1.80 5.36 4.64
C ILE A 3 -1.79 4.93 3.18
N GLY A 4 -0.63 4.50 2.68
CA GLY A 4 -0.51 3.97 1.32
C GLY A 4 -0.74 2.46 1.29
N VAL A 5 -1.61 1.97 0.41
CA VAL A 5 -1.67 0.53 0.08
C VAL A 5 -1.03 0.35 -1.30
N VAL A 6 0.12 -0.29 -1.35
CA VAL A 6 0.94 -0.35 -2.56
C VAL A 6 1.14 -1.80 -2.99
N GLY A 7 0.69 -2.10 -4.21
CA GLY A 7 1.08 -3.32 -4.92
C GLY A 7 1.58 -2.96 -6.31
N ALA A 8 2.78 -3.41 -6.67
CA ALA A 8 3.47 -2.99 -7.89
C ALA A 8 3.70 -4.15 -8.88
N SER A 9 3.97 -3.81 -10.14
CA SER A 9 4.48 -4.79 -11.12
C SER A 9 6.00 -4.79 -11.14
N GLY A 10 6.61 -5.97 -11.22
CA GLY A 10 8.08 -6.14 -11.18
C GLY A 10 8.82 -5.51 -12.35
N ASP A 11 8.11 -5.17 -13.44
CA ASP A 11 8.66 -4.53 -14.64
C ASP A 11 8.68 -2.99 -14.58
N LYS A 12 8.40 -2.39 -13.41
CA LYS A 12 8.34 -0.92 -13.22
C LYS A 12 9.44 -0.39 -12.30
N ASN A 13 9.66 0.92 -12.36
CA ASN A 13 10.51 1.62 -11.40
C ASN A 13 9.76 1.77 -10.05
N VAL A 14 9.74 0.69 -9.27
CA VAL A 14 9.08 0.61 -7.97
C VAL A 14 9.73 1.55 -6.95
N ARG A 15 11.07 1.62 -6.92
CA ARG A 15 11.79 2.54 -6.03
C ARG A 15 11.38 4.00 -6.26
N GLY A 16 11.44 4.46 -7.51
CA GLY A 16 11.08 5.85 -7.82
C GLY A 16 9.62 6.19 -7.52
N LEU A 17 8.71 5.21 -7.63
CA LEU A 17 7.32 5.35 -7.16
C LEU A 17 7.28 5.55 -5.64
N LEU A 18 7.96 4.68 -4.88
CA LEU A 18 8.01 4.73 -3.42
C LEU A 18 8.64 6.03 -2.91
N GLU A 19 9.76 6.46 -3.49
CA GLU A 19 10.44 7.73 -3.17
C GLU A 19 9.54 8.95 -3.39
N ALA A 20 8.71 8.94 -4.43
CA ALA A 20 7.77 10.03 -4.68
C ALA A 20 6.64 10.11 -3.63
N PHE A 21 6.29 8.98 -3.01
CA PHE A 21 5.24 8.89 -1.98
C PHE A 21 5.77 8.97 -0.55
N GLU A 22 7.07 8.77 -0.33
CA GLU A 22 7.74 8.88 0.97
C GLU A 22 7.35 10.13 1.77
N PRO A 23 7.37 11.36 1.20
CA PRO A 23 7.03 12.56 1.95
C PRO A 23 5.52 12.74 2.19
N ILE A 24 4.68 11.88 1.60
CA ILE A 24 3.21 12.01 1.58
C ILE A 24 2.56 11.00 2.52
N PHE A 25 2.99 9.74 2.46
CA PHE A 25 2.42 8.68 3.30
C PHE A 25 2.98 8.74 4.70
N THR A 26 2.13 8.59 5.70
CA THR A 26 2.58 8.38 7.07
C THR A 26 3.16 6.99 7.22
N GLU A 27 2.46 5.98 6.68
CA GLU A 27 2.89 4.57 6.66
C GLU A 27 2.44 3.92 5.34
N VAL A 28 3.07 2.80 4.99
CA VAL A 28 2.76 2.03 3.80
C VAL A 28 2.50 0.57 4.15
N VAL A 29 1.39 0.05 3.65
CA VAL A 29 1.07 -1.38 3.63
C VAL A 29 1.38 -1.90 2.23
N VAL A 30 2.40 -2.75 2.11
CA VAL A 30 2.76 -3.38 0.84
C VAL A 30 2.00 -4.68 0.66
N THR A 31 1.58 -4.95 -0.58
CA THR A 31 0.74 -6.12 -0.90
C THR A 31 1.01 -6.64 -2.31
N ARG A 32 0.39 -7.77 -2.64
CA ARG A 32 0.48 -8.42 -3.94
C ARG A 32 -0.90 -8.53 -4.58
N ASN A 33 -1.03 -8.07 -5.82
CA ASN A 33 -2.24 -8.24 -6.63
C ASN A 33 -2.22 -9.59 -7.38
N SER A 34 -3.32 -9.94 -8.06
CA SER A 34 -3.47 -11.24 -8.73
C SER A 34 -2.68 -11.40 -10.04
N SER A 35 -2.01 -10.35 -10.52
CA SER A 35 -1.30 -10.40 -11.80
C SER A 35 -0.07 -11.30 -11.75
N HIS A 36 0.19 -12.05 -12.83
CA HIS A 36 1.46 -12.78 -13.01
C HIS A 36 2.70 -11.87 -13.05
N ARG A 37 2.52 -10.57 -13.31
CA ARG A 37 3.60 -9.57 -13.26
C ARG A 37 3.72 -8.88 -11.90
N ALA A 38 2.90 -9.26 -10.92
CA ALA A 38 2.99 -8.70 -9.58
C ALA A 38 4.36 -8.98 -8.98
N MET A 39 5.00 -7.92 -8.46
CA MET A 39 6.17 -8.07 -7.62
C MET A 39 5.79 -8.86 -6.37
N ASP A 40 6.73 -9.65 -5.86
CA ASP A 40 6.51 -10.34 -4.60
C ASP A 40 6.38 -9.35 -3.43
N ALA A 41 5.55 -9.68 -2.44
CA ALA A 41 5.29 -8.76 -1.33
C ALA A 41 6.54 -8.52 -0.48
N ASP A 42 7.38 -9.55 -0.29
CA ASP A 42 8.61 -9.43 0.49
C ASP A 42 9.68 -8.63 -0.28
N GLU A 43 9.74 -8.80 -1.60
CA GLU A 43 10.62 -8.01 -2.46
C GLU A 43 10.21 -6.53 -2.47
N LEU A 44 8.91 -6.25 -2.58
CA LEU A 44 8.38 -4.89 -2.48
C LEU A 44 8.63 -4.30 -1.09
N ALA A 45 8.48 -5.09 -0.03
CA ALA A 45 8.76 -4.69 1.35
C ALA A 45 10.23 -4.29 1.54
N ALA A 46 11.17 -5.07 1.01
CA ALA A 46 12.60 -4.75 1.10
C ALA A 46 12.90 -3.36 0.49
N ILE A 47 12.33 -3.06 -0.68
CA ILE A 47 12.50 -1.73 -1.31
C ILE A 47 11.80 -0.64 -0.47
N ALA A 48 10.60 -0.92 0.05
CA ALA A 48 9.86 0.03 0.88
C ALA A 48 10.59 0.36 2.18
N VAL A 49 11.20 -0.63 2.86
CA VAL A 49 11.98 -0.42 4.09
C VAL A 49 13.17 0.49 3.83
N GLU A 50 13.86 0.32 2.71
CA GLU A 50 14.97 1.21 2.34
C GLU A 50 14.55 2.66 2.09
N VAL A 51 13.28 2.90 1.70
CA VAL A 51 12.76 4.23 1.38
C VAL A 51 12.07 4.89 2.58
N PHE A 52 11.22 4.14 3.30
CA PHE A 52 10.34 4.64 4.35
C PHE A 52 10.87 4.43 5.77
N GLY A 53 11.78 3.46 5.99
CA GLY A 53 12.12 2.94 7.31
C GLY A 53 11.27 1.72 7.68
N GLU A 54 11.81 0.80 8.48
CA GLU A 54 11.13 -0.45 8.88
C GLU A 54 9.88 -0.19 9.72
N GLU A 55 9.89 0.90 10.49
CA GLU A 55 8.82 1.30 11.39
C GLU A 55 7.58 1.86 10.68
N ARG A 56 7.69 2.15 9.37
CA ARG A 56 6.61 2.70 8.55
C ARG A 56 6.11 1.72 7.48
N VAL A 57 6.60 0.48 7.49
CA VAL A 57 6.27 -0.53 6.48
C VAL A 57 5.61 -1.73 7.13
N GLN A 58 4.38 -2.02 6.70
CA GLN A 58 3.67 -3.25 7.02
C GLN A 58 3.50 -4.11 5.77
N VAL A 59 3.60 -5.43 5.93
CA VAL A 59 3.48 -6.38 4.81
C VAL A 59 2.20 -7.19 4.98
N GLU A 60 1.31 -7.08 4.01
CA GLU A 60 0.08 -7.87 3.93
C GLU A 60 -0.04 -8.50 2.55
N PRO A 61 0.35 -9.78 2.37
CA PRO A 61 0.43 -10.40 1.04
C PRO A 61 -0.89 -10.47 0.27
N ARG A 62 -2.03 -10.39 0.97
CA ARG A 62 -3.36 -10.41 0.37
C ARG A 62 -3.96 -9.00 0.43
N LEU A 63 -4.45 -8.51 -0.72
CA LEU A 63 -5.03 -7.18 -0.81
C LEU A 63 -6.17 -6.91 0.19
N PRO A 64 -7.11 -7.83 0.48
CA PRO A 64 -8.13 -7.59 1.51
C PRO A 64 -7.55 -7.28 2.89
N ASP A 65 -6.53 -8.03 3.31
CA ASP A 65 -5.86 -7.83 4.60
C ASP A 65 -5.10 -6.50 4.60
N ALA A 66 -4.46 -6.16 3.47
CA ALA A 66 -3.75 -4.89 3.31
C ALA A 66 -4.67 -3.67 3.44
N LEU A 67 -5.90 -3.76 2.90
CA LEU A 67 -6.91 -2.71 3.04
C LEU A 67 -7.39 -2.60 4.48
N GLU A 68 -7.66 -3.72 5.15
CA GLU A 68 -8.09 -3.74 6.55
C GLU A 68 -7.02 -3.11 7.47
N ALA A 69 -5.76 -3.56 7.34
CA ALA A 69 -4.63 -3.02 8.08
C ALA A 69 -4.48 -1.50 7.84
N ALA A 70 -4.56 -1.05 6.59
CA ALA A 70 -4.44 0.36 6.27
C ALA A 70 -5.58 1.22 6.83
N ILE A 71 -6.81 0.69 6.88
CA ILE A 71 -7.96 1.36 7.51
C ILE A 71 -7.71 1.48 9.01
N THR A 72 -7.27 0.40 9.68
CA THR A 72 -6.93 0.44 11.11
C THR A 72 -5.86 1.50 11.39
N LEU A 73 -4.76 1.51 10.63
CA LEU A 73 -3.68 2.51 10.77
C LEU A 73 -4.17 3.94 10.53
N ALA A 74 -5.12 4.13 9.61
CA ALA A 74 -5.67 5.45 9.34
C ALA A 74 -6.56 5.99 10.48
N GLU A 75 -7.13 5.09 11.30
CA GLU A 75 -8.03 5.40 12.42
C GLU A 75 -7.31 5.58 13.78
N GLU A 76 -6.02 5.22 13.90
CA GLU A 76 -5.29 5.23 15.18
C GLU A 76 -5.16 6.62 15.83
N GLU A 77 -5.20 7.70 15.05
CA GLU A 77 -5.21 9.07 15.58
C GLU A 77 -6.64 9.60 15.70
N GLY A 78 -7.22 9.43 16.90
CA GLY A 78 -8.39 10.06 17.52
C GLY A 78 -9.40 10.86 16.67
N GLU A 79 -10.67 10.78 17.07
CA GLU A 79 -11.95 11.32 16.53
C GLU A 79 -11.94 12.70 15.81
N PHE A 80 -10.87 13.50 15.90
CA PHE A 80 -10.72 14.84 15.33
C PHE A 80 -9.67 14.97 14.21
N ALA A 81 -8.86 13.95 13.92
CA ALA A 81 -7.90 13.95 12.82
C ALA A 81 -8.43 13.14 11.63
N GLY A 82 -8.52 13.75 10.45
CA GLY A 82 -8.91 13.02 9.24
C GLY A 82 -7.86 11.97 8.85
N GLY A 83 -8.26 10.70 8.86
CA GLY A 83 -7.52 9.57 8.30
C GLY A 83 -7.92 9.30 6.85
N GLY A 84 -6.98 8.79 6.05
CA GLY A 84 -7.25 8.39 4.67
C GLY A 84 -6.37 7.24 4.22
N VAL A 85 -6.90 6.44 3.29
CA VAL A 85 -6.17 5.35 2.64
C VAL A 85 -6.06 5.64 1.14
N LEU A 86 -4.85 5.60 0.60
CA LEU A 86 -4.59 5.72 -0.83
C LEU A 86 -4.09 4.38 -1.38
N VAL A 87 -4.90 3.74 -2.23
CA VAL A 87 -4.50 2.53 -2.96
C VAL A 87 -3.80 2.92 -4.28
N THR A 88 -2.59 2.42 -4.51
CA THR A 88 -1.78 2.78 -5.69
C THR A 88 -0.76 1.69 -6.07
N GLY A 89 0.14 2.01 -7.02
CA GLY A 89 1.27 1.18 -7.48
C GLY A 89 0.99 0.32 -8.70
N SER A 90 -0.27 -0.01 -8.96
CA SER A 90 -0.68 -0.77 -10.14
C SER A 90 -2.16 -0.53 -10.45
N VAL A 91 -2.48 -0.43 -11.74
CA VAL A 91 -3.88 -0.40 -12.21
C VAL A 91 -4.66 -1.63 -11.79
N ILE A 92 -3.99 -2.79 -11.64
CA ILE A 92 -4.62 -4.04 -11.18
C ILE A 92 -4.94 -3.94 -9.69
N THR A 93 -3.98 -3.49 -8.86
CA THR A 93 -4.21 -3.28 -7.43
C THR A 93 -5.39 -2.33 -7.18
N VAL A 94 -5.43 -1.20 -7.90
CA VAL A 94 -6.54 -0.23 -7.79
C VAL A 94 -7.87 -0.84 -8.26
N GLY A 95 -7.85 -1.59 -9.37
CA GLY A 95 -9.04 -2.26 -9.90
C GLY A 95 -9.63 -3.30 -8.95
N GLU A 96 -8.77 -4.14 -8.37
CA GLU A 96 -9.16 -5.15 -7.37
C GLU A 96 -9.68 -4.50 -6.09
N ALA A 97 -9.00 -3.47 -5.57
CA ALA A 97 -9.47 -2.74 -4.40
C ALA A 97 -10.83 -2.09 -4.65
N ARG A 98 -11.06 -1.54 -5.84
CA ARG A 98 -12.37 -0.98 -6.23
C ARG A 98 -13.47 -2.04 -6.22
N LEU A 99 -13.18 -3.28 -6.65
CA LEU A 99 -14.16 -4.38 -6.61
C LEU A 99 -14.46 -4.84 -5.17
N LEU A 100 -13.46 -4.82 -4.29
CA LEU A 100 -13.62 -5.19 -2.88
C LEU A 100 -14.38 -4.12 -2.07
N LEU A 101 -14.12 -2.83 -2.34
CA LEU A 101 -14.70 -1.70 -1.62
C LEU A 101 -16.05 -1.23 -2.21
N GLY A 102 -16.32 -1.57 -3.46
CA GLY A 102 -17.61 -1.31 -4.09
C GLY A 102 -18.68 -2.29 -3.63
N ARG A 103 -19.91 -1.80 -3.40
CA ARG A 103 -21.08 -2.61 -3.75
C ARG A 103 -21.12 -2.61 -5.28
N GLY A 104 -21.12 -3.80 -5.89
CA GLY A 104 -21.15 -3.97 -7.35
C GLY A 104 -22.19 -3.10 -8.05
#